data_AF-A0A453LGV3-F1
#
_entry.id   AF-A0A453LGV3-F1
#
_cell.length_a   1.000
_cell.length_b   1.000
_cell.length_c   1.000
_cell.angle_alpha   90.00
_cell.angle_beta   90.00
_cell.angle_gamma   90.00
#
_symmetry.space_group_name_H-M   'P 1'
#
loop_
_entity.id
_entity.type
_entity.pdbx_description
1 polymer ?
#
loop_
_entity_poly.entity_id
_entity_poly.type
_entity_poly.pdbx_seq_one_letter_code
_entity_poly.pdbx_strand_id
1 'polypeptide(L)'
;MAQDIAKPIIAENCEKYKIDSVEFETLTLGSLPPTFQGMKVYITDEKELIMEPSLKWAANPNITVVAKAYGLKATVQIVDLQVFASPRITLKPLVPTFPCFANISVSLMEKPHVDFGLKLFGADLMAIPVLYKFVQ
;
A
#
# COMPACT_ATOMS: atom_id res chain seq x y z
N MET A 1 -13.52 -0.29 -1.66
CA MET A 1 -12.35 -0.28 -2.57
C MET A 1 -11.21 -1.19 -2.09
N ALA A 2 -10.45 -0.84 -1.04
CA ALA A 2 -9.32 -1.68 -0.60
C ALA A 2 -9.74 -3.09 -0.17
N GLN A 3 -10.83 -3.22 0.62
CA GLN A 3 -11.37 -4.52 1.01
C GLN A 3 -11.84 -5.35 -0.18
N ASP A 4 -12.40 -4.71 -1.22
CA ASP A 4 -12.95 -5.44 -2.37
C ASP A 4 -11.84 -6.01 -3.27
N ILE A 5 -10.70 -5.33 -3.33
CA ILE A 5 -9.49 -5.84 -3.98
C ILE A 5 -8.85 -6.96 -3.14
N ALA A 6 -8.84 -6.81 -1.81
CA ALA A 6 -8.19 -7.78 -0.91
C ALA A 6 -8.96 -9.10 -0.79
N LYS A 7 -10.30 -9.07 -0.77
CA LYS A 7 -11.17 -10.27 -0.63
C LYS A 7 -10.79 -11.44 -1.54
N PRO A 8 -10.67 -11.29 -2.87
CA PRO A 8 -10.32 -12.41 -3.75
C PRO A 8 -8.92 -12.96 -3.46
N ILE A 9 -7.94 -12.09 -3.19
CA ILE A 9 -6.56 -12.48 -2.86
C ILE A 9 -6.53 -13.26 -1.54
N ILE A 10 -7.30 -12.81 -0.55
CA ILE A 10 -7.44 -13.49 0.73
C ILE A 10 -8.08 -14.86 0.54
N ALA A 11 -9.16 -14.96 -0.22
CA ALA A 11 -9.85 -16.23 -0.48
C ALA A 11 -8.91 -17.28 -1.11
N GLU A 12 -8.17 -16.89 -2.15
CA GLU A 12 -7.19 -17.75 -2.81
C GLU A 12 -6.10 -18.25 -1.83
N ASN A 13 -5.59 -17.36 -0.97
CA ASN A 13 -4.59 -17.73 0.02
C ASN A 13 -5.15 -18.57 1.16
N CYS A 14 -6.39 -18.33 1.60
CA CYS A 14 -7.05 -19.15 2.62
C CYS A 14 -7.18 -20.60 2.17
N GLU A 15 -7.60 -20.82 0.91
CA GLU A 15 -7.67 -22.17 0.32
C GLU A 15 -6.29 -22.83 0.27
N LYS A 16 -5.27 -22.11 -0.20
CA LYS A 16 -3.90 -22.61 -0.33
C LYS A 16 -3.28 -23.02 1.01
N TYR A 17 -3.50 -22.23 2.05
CA TYR A 17 -2.87 -22.42 3.37
C TYR A 17 -3.78 -23.11 4.41
N LYS A 18 -4.98 -23.55 4.02
CA LYS A 18 -5.97 -24.19 4.91
C LYS A 18 -6.33 -23.30 6.12
N ILE A 19 -6.51 -22.02 5.85
CA ILE A 19 -6.98 -21.03 6.85
C ILE A 19 -8.50 -20.97 6.74
N ASP A 20 -9.21 -21.05 7.87
CA ASP A 20 -10.67 -21.09 7.91
C ASP A 20 -11.27 -19.74 7.50
N SER A 21 -10.75 -18.63 8.02
CA SER A 21 -11.11 -17.29 7.56
C SER A 21 -10.05 -16.24 7.88
N VAL A 22 -10.03 -15.17 7.09
CA VAL A 22 -9.25 -13.95 7.35
C VAL A 22 -10.17 -12.77 7.12
N GLU A 23 -10.39 -11.99 8.17
CA GLU A 23 -11.38 -10.90 8.19
C GLU A 23 -10.73 -9.61 8.69
N PHE A 24 -11.12 -8.47 8.12
CA PHE A 24 -10.76 -7.16 8.64
C PHE A 24 -11.76 -6.77 9.74
N GLU A 25 -11.29 -6.64 10.97
CA GLU A 25 -12.07 -6.11 12.09
C GLU A 25 -12.08 -4.58 12.07
N THR A 26 -10.95 -3.97 11.70
CA THR A 26 -10.83 -2.53 11.49
C THR A 26 -9.89 -2.28 10.32
N LEU A 27 -10.21 -1.32 9.47
CA LEU A 27 -9.35 -0.90 8.37
C LEU A 27 -9.43 0.62 8.24
N THR A 28 -8.48 1.32 8.85
CA THR A 28 -8.26 2.75 8.64
C THR A 28 -6.82 2.99 8.26
N LEU A 29 -6.59 3.88 7.30
CA LEU A 29 -5.24 4.30 6.88
C LEU A 29 -4.72 5.51 7.68
N GLY A 30 -5.50 5.97 8.66
CA GLY A 30 -5.20 7.17 9.42
C GLY A 30 -5.79 8.45 8.83
N SER A 31 -5.40 9.59 9.41
CA SER A 31 -5.85 10.93 9.05
C SER A 31 -4.75 11.79 8.43
N LEU A 32 -3.51 11.33 8.47
CA LEU A 32 -2.36 12.04 7.93
C LEU A 32 -2.25 11.77 6.42
N PRO A 33 -2.29 12.79 5.54
CA PRO A 33 -2.18 12.59 4.11
C PRO A 33 -0.72 12.33 3.67
N PRO A 34 -0.51 11.73 2.49
CA PRO A 34 0.82 11.67 1.88
C PRO A 34 1.35 13.06 1.54
N THR A 35 2.67 13.22 1.57
CA THR A 35 3.38 14.46 1.24
C THR A 35 4.21 14.28 -0.04
N PHE A 36 4.27 15.35 -0.84
CA PHE A 36 5.17 15.42 -1.99
C PHE A 36 6.39 16.24 -1.62
N GLN A 37 7.56 15.62 -1.67
CA GLN A 37 8.84 16.28 -1.32
C GLN A 37 9.42 17.07 -2.50
N GLY A 38 8.95 16.76 -3.71
CA GLY A 38 9.38 17.39 -4.94
C GLY A 38 8.83 16.63 -6.14
N MET A 39 9.04 17.19 -7.32
CA MET A 39 8.60 16.58 -8.58
C MET A 39 9.58 16.94 -9.69
N LYS A 40 9.99 15.93 -10.47
CA LYS A 40 10.68 16.16 -11.74
C LYS A 40 9.65 16.15 -12.86
N VAL A 41 9.81 17.04 -13.83
CA VAL A 41 8.92 17.13 -14.98
C VAL A 41 9.76 17.08 -16.24
N TYR A 42 9.36 16.23 -17.17
CA TYR A 42 9.99 16.08 -18.48
C TYR A 42 8.93 16.36 -19.54
N ILE A 43 9.26 17.27 -20.44
CA ILE A 43 8.49 17.57 -21.65
C ILE A 43 9.29 16.97 -22.80
N THR A 44 8.67 16.08 -23.57
CA THR A 44 9.33 15.45 -24.72
C THR A 44 8.77 16.01 -26.03
N ASP A 45 9.52 15.83 -27.11
CA ASP A 45 9.10 16.26 -28.46
C ASP A 45 7.89 15.45 -28.98
N GLU A 46 7.49 14.38 -28.29
CA GLU A 46 6.44 13.44 -28.69
C GLU A 46 5.02 13.83 -28.22
N LYS A 47 4.78 15.10 -27.84
CA LYS A 47 3.52 15.53 -27.19
C LYS A 47 3.21 14.66 -25.98
N GLU A 48 4.17 14.52 -25.09
CA GLU A 48 4.05 13.73 -23.86
C GLU A 48 4.59 14.55 -22.68
N LEU A 49 3.88 14.46 -21.56
CA LEU A 49 4.29 15.04 -20.28
C LEU A 49 4.56 13.91 -19.29
N ILE A 50 5.78 13.84 -18.77
CA ILE A 50 6.16 12.87 -17.74
C ILE A 50 6.43 13.63 -16.44
N MET A 51 5.82 13.16 -15.35
CA MET A 51 5.99 13.71 -14.02
C MET A 51 6.45 12.61 -13.06
N GLU A 52 7.49 12.88 -12.29
CA GLU A 52 8.04 11.97 -11.29
C GLU A 52 8.03 12.64 -9.92
N PRO A 53 6.88 12.61 -9.20
CA PRO A 53 6.83 13.11 -7.85
C PRO A 53 7.51 12.15 -6.85
N SER A 54 8.13 12.72 -5.82
CA SER A 54 8.65 11.96 -4.68
C SER A 54 7.62 11.97 -3.55
N LEU A 55 6.99 10.82 -3.32
CA LEU A 55 5.93 10.65 -2.33
C LEU A 55 6.50 10.07 -1.02
N LYS A 56 6.20 10.72 0.09
CA LYS A 56 6.46 10.22 1.45
C LYS A 56 5.18 10.26 2.27
N TRP A 57 4.84 9.17 2.90
CA TRP A 57 3.63 9.06 3.69
C TRP A 57 3.91 8.36 5.03
N ALA A 58 3.88 9.12 6.11
CA ALA A 58 3.93 8.60 7.47
C ALA A 58 2.50 8.64 8.03
N ALA A 59 1.81 7.52 7.93
CA ALA A 59 0.41 7.38 8.28
C ALA A 59 0.24 6.81 9.69
N ASN A 60 -0.91 7.09 10.30
CA ASN A 60 -1.33 6.53 11.59
C ASN A 60 -2.48 5.54 11.40
N PRO A 61 -2.26 4.39 10.72
CA PRO A 61 -3.32 3.44 10.43
C PRO A 61 -3.77 2.69 11.68
N ASN A 62 -4.98 2.16 11.62
CA ASN A 62 -5.45 1.10 12.51
C ASN A 62 -6.07 0.00 11.64
N ILE A 63 -5.26 -0.99 11.30
CA ILE A 63 -5.69 -2.13 10.50
C ILE A 63 -5.59 -3.38 11.37
N THR A 64 -6.74 -3.93 11.77
CA THR A 64 -6.82 -5.15 12.57
C THR A 64 -7.37 -6.27 11.71
N VAL A 65 -6.58 -7.33 11.58
CA VAL A 65 -6.90 -8.54 10.83
C VAL A 65 -7.03 -9.70 11.80
N VAL A 66 -8.12 -10.44 11.65
CA VAL A 66 -8.40 -11.65 12.42
C VAL A 66 -8.28 -12.85 11.48
N ALA A 67 -7.34 -13.74 11.77
CA ALA A 67 -7.21 -15.02 11.10
C ALA A 67 -7.73 -16.15 11.99
N LYS A 68 -8.55 -17.05 11.45
CA LYS A 68 -9.02 -18.26 12.13
C LYS A 68 -8.47 -19.47 11.39
N ALA A 69 -7.83 -20.39 12.12
CA ALA A 69 -7.34 -21.65 11.56
C ALA A 69 -7.33 -22.72 12.65
N TYR A 70 -7.82 -23.92 12.34
CA TYR A 70 -7.75 -25.09 13.23
C TYR A 70 -8.36 -24.84 14.63
N GLY A 71 -9.41 -24.01 14.70
CA GLY A 71 -10.05 -23.61 15.96
C GLY A 71 -9.31 -22.55 16.78
N LEU A 72 -8.16 -22.06 16.30
CA LEU A 72 -7.42 -20.94 16.89
C LEU A 72 -7.78 -19.63 16.17
N LYS A 73 -7.91 -18.55 16.95
CA LYS A 73 -8.10 -17.19 16.46
C LYS A 73 -6.83 -16.39 16.73
N ALA A 74 -6.20 -15.86 15.69
CA ALA A 74 -5.08 -14.93 15.78
C ALA A 74 -5.50 -13.53 15.35
N THR A 75 -5.14 -12.52 16.15
CA THR A 75 -5.36 -11.12 15.82
C THR A 75 -4.02 -10.44 15.56
N VAL A 76 -3.89 -9.89 14.36
CA VAL A 76 -2.74 -9.09 13.93
C VAL A 76 -3.20 -7.66 13.71
N GLN A 77 -2.46 -6.69 14.23
CA GLN A 77 -2.72 -5.28 14.03
C GLN A 77 -1.51 -4.62 13.37
N ILE A 78 -1.76 -3.87 12.30
CA ILE A 78 -0.74 -3.05 11.63
C ILE A 78 -0.91 -1.61 12.10
N VAL A 79 0.20 -1.02 12.52
CA VAL A 79 0.31 0.36 13.03
C VAL A 79 1.51 1.06 12.38
N ASP A 80 1.62 2.37 12.55
CA ASP A 80 2.81 3.16 12.16
C ASP A 80 3.32 2.87 10.74
N LEU A 81 2.49 3.13 9.72
CA LEU A 81 2.82 2.87 8.33
C LEU A 81 3.66 4.00 7.75
N GLN A 82 4.82 3.65 7.20
CA GLN A 82 5.68 4.57 6.46
C GLN A 82 5.87 4.08 5.02
N VAL A 83 5.48 4.90 4.06
CA VAL A 83 5.61 4.60 2.62
C VAL A 83 6.47 5.67 1.95
N PHE A 84 7.49 5.23 1.21
CA PHE A 84 8.25 6.06 0.29
C PHE A 84 8.10 5.48 -1.11
N ALA A 85 7.61 6.30 -2.03
CA ALA A 85 7.37 5.88 -3.39
C ALA A 85 7.79 6.96 -4.39
N SER A 86 8.27 6.52 -5.55
CA SER A 86 8.63 7.39 -6.66
C SER A 86 7.78 6.99 -7.88
N PRO A 87 6.49 7.37 -7.91
CA PRO A 87 5.66 7.11 -9.08
C PRO A 87 6.09 7.96 -10.27
N ARG A 88 5.94 7.41 -11.47
CA ARG A 88 6.04 8.11 -12.74
C ARG A 88 4.66 8.18 -13.38
N ILE A 89 4.20 9.39 -13.63
CA ILE A 89 2.92 9.71 -14.26
C ILE A 89 3.21 10.22 -15.67
N THR A 90 2.64 9.57 -16.67
CA THR A 90 2.80 9.93 -18.09
C THR A 90 1.44 10.33 -18.66
N LEU A 91 1.36 11.52 -19.27
CA LEU A 91 0.20 11.98 -20.03
C LEU A 91 0.53 11.91 -21.53
N LYS A 92 -0.15 11.02 -22.27
CA LYS A 92 0.13 10.79 -23.69
C LYS A 92 -1.07 10.26 -24.48
N PRO A 93 -1.25 10.69 -25.74
CA PRO A 93 -0.73 11.93 -26.31
C PRO A 93 -1.35 13.16 -25.66
N LEU A 94 -0.63 14.28 -25.64
CA LEU A 94 -1.17 15.60 -25.36
C LEU A 94 -2.00 16.06 -26.57
N VAL A 95 -3.20 16.58 -26.29
CA VAL A 95 -4.18 17.04 -27.29
C VAL A 95 -4.57 18.49 -27.01
N PRO A 96 -5.03 19.27 -28.00
CA PRO A 96 -5.38 20.68 -27.80
C PRO A 96 -6.73 20.91 -27.10
N THR A 97 -7.54 19.86 -26.93
CA THR A 97 -8.86 19.92 -26.29
C THR A 97 -8.75 19.50 -24.82
N PHE A 98 -9.36 20.27 -23.91
CA PHE A 98 -9.41 19.93 -22.48
C PHE A 98 -9.95 18.50 -22.27
N PRO A 99 -9.31 17.64 -21.44
CA PRO A 99 -8.29 17.95 -20.41
C PRO A 99 -6.83 18.01 -20.89
N CYS A 100 -6.60 18.16 -22.20
CA CYS A 100 -5.30 18.34 -22.86
C CYS A 100 -4.43 17.07 -22.97
N PHE A 101 -4.98 15.90 -22.66
CA PHE A 101 -4.33 14.60 -22.87
C PHE A 101 -5.38 13.51 -23.15
N ALA A 102 -4.98 12.43 -23.81
CA ALA A 102 -5.87 11.30 -24.11
C ALA A 102 -5.77 10.15 -23.08
N ASN A 103 -4.59 9.88 -22.53
CA ASN A 103 -4.40 8.82 -21.52
C ASN A 103 -3.50 9.29 -20.38
N ILE A 104 -3.70 8.66 -19.22
CA ILE A 104 -2.83 8.76 -18.05
C ILE A 104 -2.26 7.36 -17.78
N SER A 105 -0.95 7.23 -17.73
CA SER A 105 -0.27 6.03 -17.25
C SER A 105 0.45 6.35 -15.94
N VAL A 106 0.30 5.47 -14.94
CA VAL A 106 0.97 5.60 -13.65
C VAL A 106 1.77 4.32 -13.42
N SER A 107 3.05 4.48 -13.12
CA SER A 107 3.98 3.39 -12.84
C SER A 107 4.83 3.73 -11.61
N LEU A 108 5.48 2.73 -11.03
CA LEU A 108 6.47 2.94 -9.97
C LEU A 108 7.86 2.74 -10.59
N MET A 109 8.74 3.72 -10.39
CA MET A 109 10.11 3.67 -10.91
C MET A 109 10.96 2.61 -10.22
N GLU A 110 10.68 2.39 -8.94
CA GLU A 110 11.39 1.46 -8.07
C GLU A 110 10.36 0.81 -7.13
N LYS A 111 10.75 -0.32 -6.52
CA LYS A 111 9.93 -0.94 -5.48
C LYS A 111 9.74 0.07 -4.34
N PRO A 112 8.50 0.40 -3.94
CA PRO A 112 8.28 1.36 -2.87
C PRO A 112 8.84 0.79 -1.57
N HIS A 113 9.43 1.66 -0.76
CA HIS A 113 9.81 1.31 0.60
C HIS A 113 8.56 1.40 1.47
N VAL A 114 8.21 0.30 2.13
CA VAL A 114 7.05 0.21 3.02
C VAL A 114 7.56 -0.37 4.32
N ASP A 115 7.44 0.42 5.39
CA ASP A 115 7.74 0.02 6.76
C ASP A 115 6.46 0.14 7.59
N PHE A 116 6.27 -0.75 8.55
CA PHE A 116 5.08 -0.78 9.38
C PHE A 116 5.35 -1.49 10.71
N GLY A 117 4.72 -1.01 11.78
CA GLY A 117 4.66 -1.72 13.05
C GLY A 117 3.63 -2.85 13.00
N LEU A 118 3.93 -3.97 13.66
CA LEU A 118 3.03 -5.12 13.74
C LEU A 118 2.85 -5.57 15.19
N LYS A 119 1.58 -5.65 15.63
CA LYS A 119 1.20 -6.21 16.93
C LYS A 119 0.47 -7.54 16.74
N LEU A 120 0.79 -8.52 17.56
CA LEU A 120 0.14 -9.83 17.58
C LEU A 120 -0.52 -10.02 18.96
N PHE A 121 -1.82 -10.31 18.99
CA PHE A 121 -2.60 -10.41 20.24
C PHE A 121 -2.47 -9.18 21.16
N GLY A 122 -2.26 -7.99 20.59
CA GLY A 122 -2.03 -6.75 21.34
C GLY A 122 -0.60 -6.59 21.92
N ALA A 123 0.25 -7.61 21.82
CA ALA A 123 1.67 -7.50 22.12
C ALA A 123 2.44 -7.01 20.88
N ASP A 124 3.44 -6.15 21.09
CA ASP A 124 4.28 -5.64 20.00
C ASP A 124 5.22 -6.74 19.50
N LEU A 125 5.04 -7.18 18.25
CA LEU A 125 5.85 -8.24 17.67
C LEU A 125 7.24 -7.73 17.25
N MET A 126 7.36 -6.43 16.97
CA MET A 126 8.64 -5.79 16.65
C MET A 126 9.60 -5.78 17.86
N ALA A 127 9.07 -5.93 19.07
CA ALA A 127 9.85 -6.08 20.29
C ALA A 127 10.44 -7.50 20.49
N ILE A 128 10.10 -8.48 19.64
CA ILE A 128 10.57 -9.87 19.73
C ILE A 128 11.61 -10.14 18.63
N PRO A 129 12.93 -10.18 18.98
CA PRO A 129 14.03 -10.21 18.00
C PRO A 129 14.02 -11.38 17.01
N VAL A 130 13.39 -12.50 17.37
CA VAL A 130 13.32 -13.71 16.53
C VAL A 130 12.25 -13.60 15.46
N LEU A 131 11.13 -12.94 15.75
CA LEU A 131 9.97 -12.84 14.85
C LEU A 131 10.07 -11.64 13.89
N TYR A 132 10.83 -10.62 14.26
CA TYR A 132 11.16 -9.45 13.43
C TYR A 132 11.69 -9.82 12.03
N LYS A 133 12.49 -10.89 11.89
CA LYS A 133 13.10 -11.29 10.62
C LYS A 133 12.13 -11.84 9.55
N PHE A 134 10.91 -12.20 9.94
CA PHE A 134 9.94 -12.80 9.01
C PHE A 134 8.97 -11.78 8.41
N VAL A 135 9.01 -10.52 8.85
CA VAL A 135 7.99 -9.50 8.54
C VAL A 135 8.49 -8.44 7.55
N GLN A 136 9.82 -8.23 7.44
CA GLN A 136 10.44 -7.17 6.62
C GLN A 136 11.04 -7.69 5.30
#